data_AF-A0A9D8VJG9-F1
#
_entry.id   AF-A0A9D8VJG9-F1
#
_cell.length_a   1.000
_cell.length_b   1.000
_cell.length_c   1.000
_cell.angle_alpha   90.00
_cell.angle_beta   90.00
_cell.angle_gamma   90.00
#
_symmetry.space_group_name_H-M   'P 1'
#
loop_
_entity.id
_entity.type
_entity.pdbx_description
1 polymer ?
#
loop_
_entity_poly.entity_id
_entity_poly.type
_entity_poly.pdbx_seq_one_letter_code
_entity_poly.pdbx_strand_id
1 'polypeptide(L)'
;MPLPRVIPALLASLLFLSACAASGPAYSPAAKRELGMLKGRSVRLMEKAEQPYEEHTKAANTLMQQLAAAREAAQGRVGNGTAVAQWNLMLDAEGHLVGGFLSRWQADTTLRPAFIAQAIDLVEASFAAMEAFELAKIGAPK
;
A
#
# COMPACT_ATOMS: atom_id res chain seq x y z
N MET A 1 -23.35 -57.85 -17.80
CA MET A 1 -23.33 -57.11 -16.52
C MET A 1 -23.54 -55.63 -16.82
N PRO A 2 -24.70 -55.01 -16.48
CA PRO A 2 -24.87 -53.58 -16.69
C PRO A 2 -24.18 -52.82 -15.55
N LEU A 3 -23.32 -51.85 -15.88
CA LEU A 3 -22.75 -50.96 -14.88
C LEU A 3 -23.88 -50.13 -14.21
N PRO A 4 -23.85 -49.96 -12.88
CA PRO A 4 -24.90 -49.23 -12.18
C PRO A 4 -24.85 -47.74 -12.55
N ARG A 5 -25.94 -47.22 -13.12
CA ARG A 5 -26.15 -45.83 -13.57
C ARG A 5 -26.01 -44.74 -12.49
N VAL A 6 -25.81 -45.14 -11.23
CA VAL A 6 -25.61 -44.26 -10.07
C VAL A 6 -24.16 -43.78 -9.90
N ILE A 7 -23.18 -44.50 -10.45
CA ILE A 7 -21.76 -44.12 -10.38
C ILE A 7 -21.46 -42.77 -11.06
N PRO A 8 -21.96 -42.45 -12.28
CA PRO A 8 -21.67 -41.16 -12.91
C PRO A 8 -22.39 -39.99 -12.22
N ALA A 9 -23.53 -40.24 -11.56
CA ALA A 9 -24.27 -39.20 -10.84
C ALA A 9 -23.60 -38.80 -9.51
N LEU A 10 -22.99 -39.77 -8.79
CA LEU A 10 -22.19 -39.50 -7.59
C LEU A 10 -20.86 -38.82 -7.94
N LEU A 11 -20.21 -39.22 -9.04
CA LEU A 11 -18.94 -38.62 -9.49
C LEU A 11 -19.12 -37.17 -9.99
N ALA A 12 -20.26 -36.86 -10.62
CA ALA A 12 -20.61 -35.51 -11.03
C ALA A 12 -20.91 -34.56 -9.85
N SER A 13 -21.37 -35.11 -8.71
CA SER A 13 -21.73 -34.32 -7.52
C SER A 13 -20.51 -33.95 -6.66
N LEU A 14 -19.42 -34.72 -6.70
CA LEU A 14 -18.16 -34.38 -6.00
C LEU A 14 -17.35 -33.26 -6.68
N LEU A 15 -17.59 -32.96 -7.96
CA LEU A 15 -16.86 -31.93 -8.72
C LEU A 15 -17.32 -30.49 -8.41
N PHE A 16 -18.44 -30.29 -7.72
CA PHE A 16 -18.96 -28.95 -7.38
C PHE A 16 -18.49 -28.40 -6.03
N LEU A 17 -17.76 -29.17 -5.22
CA LEU A 17 -17.35 -28.77 -3.86
C LEU A 17 -16.00 -28.03 -3.78
N SER A 18 -15.28 -27.84 -4.89
CA SER A 18 -13.93 -27.24 -4.87
C SER A 18 -13.85 -25.76 -5.27
N ALA A 19 -14.97 -25.09 -5.52
CA ALA A 19 -14.96 -23.76 -6.18
C ALA A 19 -15.00 -22.52 -5.25
N CYS A 20 -14.97 -22.67 -3.92
CA CYS A 20 -14.97 -21.55 -2.98
C CYS A 20 -13.79 -21.56 -2.01
N ALA A 21 -12.55 -21.64 -2.53
CA ALA A 21 -11.42 -21.10 -1.77
C ALA A 21 -11.45 -19.58 -1.94
N ALA A 22 -11.77 -18.85 -0.86
CA ALA A 22 -11.71 -17.40 -0.86
C ALA A 22 -10.25 -16.97 -1.06
N SER A 23 -9.89 -16.60 -2.30
CA SER A 23 -8.53 -16.20 -2.65
C SER A 23 -8.10 -15.00 -1.81
N GLY A 24 -7.27 -15.26 -0.80
CA GLY A 24 -6.65 -14.22 0.01
C GLY A 24 -5.75 -13.30 -0.83
N PRO A 25 -5.32 -12.14 -0.29
CA PRO A 25 -4.46 -11.23 -1.03
C PRO A 25 -3.14 -11.92 -1.40
N ALA A 26 -2.86 -12.04 -2.71
CA ALA A 26 -1.62 -12.62 -3.21
C ALA A 26 -0.46 -11.61 -3.14
N TYR A 27 0.76 -12.07 -2.87
CA TYR A 27 1.98 -11.24 -2.95
C TYR A 27 2.23 -10.66 -4.35
N SER A 28 2.76 -9.42 -4.42
CA SER A 28 3.22 -8.76 -5.64
C SER A 28 4.64 -8.19 -5.49
N PRO A 29 5.62 -8.72 -6.26
CA PRO A 29 6.95 -8.12 -6.36
C PRO A 29 6.92 -6.66 -6.86
N ALA A 30 5.95 -6.31 -7.70
CA ALA A 30 5.79 -4.95 -8.20
C ALA A 30 5.39 -3.99 -7.06
N ALA A 31 4.42 -4.37 -6.23
CA ALA A 31 4.01 -3.57 -5.07
C ALA A 31 5.14 -3.41 -4.05
N LYS A 32 5.92 -4.48 -3.79
CA LYS A 32 7.09 -4.40 -2.91
C LYS A 32 8.14 -3.41 -3.44
N ARG A 33 8.42 -3.42 -4.74
CA ARG A 33 9.36 -2.46 -5.36
C ARG A 33 8.82 -1.03 -5.29
N GLU A 34 7.54 -0.84 -5.56
CA GLU A 34 6.87 0.45 -5.51
C GLU A 34 6.91 1.07 -4.12
N LEU A 35 6.66 0.30 -3.06
CA LEU A 35 6.81 0.73 -1.66
C LEU A 35 8.22 1.29 -1.39
N GLY A 36 9.26 0.55 -1.77
CA GLY A 36 10.65 1.00 -1.57
C GLY A 36 10.99 2.27 -2.36
N MET A 37 10.48 2.40 -3.59
CA MET A 37 10.67 3.61 -4.40
C MET A 37 9.97 4.81 -3.78
N LEU A 38 8.72 4.65 -3.34
CA LEU A 38 7.91 5.71 -2.75
C LEU A 38 8.45 6.14 -1.37
N LYS A 39 8.94 5.20 -0.56
CA LYS A 39 9.67 5.48 0.67
C LYS A 39 10.84 6.42 0.42
N GLY A 40 11.75 6.03 -0.48
CA GLY A 40 12.92 6.85 -0.79
C GLY A 40 12.58 8.21 -1.38
N ARG A 41 11.52 8.31 -2.20
CA ARG A 41 11.05 9.60 -2.73
C ARG A 41 10.47 10.50 -1.64
N SER A 42 9.69 9.92 -0.72
CA SER A 42 9.09 10.65 0.39
C SER A 42 10.17 11.23 1.30
N VAL A 43 11.09 10.39 1.79
CA VAL A 43 12.18 10.82 2.68
C VAL A 43 13.01 11.93 2.05
N ARG A 44 13.48 11.75 0.81
CA ARG A 44 14.30 12.76 0.11
C ARG A 44 13.59 14.09 -0.07
N LEU A 45 12.26 14.08 -0.24
CA LEU A 45 11.48 15.32 -0.33
C LEU A 45 11.31 15.96 1.05
N MET A 46 11.03 15.16 2.08
CA MET A 46 10.87 15.63 3.46
C MET A 46 12.15 16.27 4.00
N GLU A 47 13.32 15.74 3.64
CA GLU A 47 14.65 16.32 3.95
C GLU A 47 14.83 17.75 3.39
N LYS A 48 14.02 18.17 2.41
CA LYS A 48 14.06 19.53 1.85
C LYS A 48 13.17 20.52 2.60
N ALA A 49 12.45 20.10 3.63
CA ALA A 49 11.42 20.94 4.22
C ALA A 49 11.92 22.13 5.06
N GLU A 50 13.24 22.28 5.26
CA GLU A 50 13.83 23.54 5.73
C GLU A 50 13.76 24.65 4.66
N GLN A 51 13.55 24.27 3.39
CA GLN A 51 13.40 25.18 2.25
C GLN A 51 11.91 25.54 2.04
N PRO A 52 11.60 26.70 1.43
CA PRO A 52 10.23 27.08 1.15
C PRO A 52 9.48 26.04 0.32
N TYR A 53 8.27 25.66 0.74
CA TYR A 53 7.42 24.69 0.05
C TYR A 53 7.18 25.06 -1.42
N GLU A 54 7.09 26.35 -1.74
CA GLU A 54 6.87 26.84 -3.11
C GLU A 54 7.94 26.32 -4.08
N GLU A 55 9.20 26.23 -3.65
CA GLU A 55 10.32 25.70 -4.44
C GLU A 55 10.16 24.21 -4.77
N HIS A 56 9.34 23.49 -4.01
CA HIS A 56 9.15 22.03 -4.09
C HIS A 56 7.74 21.60 -4.46
N THR A 57 6.84 22.54 -4.77
CA THR A 57 5.41 22.26 -5.05
C THR A 57 5.23 21.18 -6.13
N LYS A 58 6.03 21.25 -7.20
CA LYS A 58 5.99 20.24 -8.27
C LYS A 58 6.37 18.84 -7.77
N ALA A 59 7.39 18.74 -6.91
CA ALA A 59 7.83 17.48 -6.35
C ALA A 59 6.80 16.91 -5.38
N ALA A 60 6.20 17.74 -4.52
CA ALA A 60 5.13 17.37 -3.62
C ALA A 60 3.89 16.84 -4.38
N ASN A 61 3.43 17.57 -5.40
CA ASN A 61 2.31 17.14 -6.23
C ASN A 61 2.59 15.82 -6.95
N THR A 62 3.81 15.67 -7.49
CA THR A 62 4.22 14.42 -8.16
C THR A 62 4.22 13.25 -7.17
N LEU A 63 4.74 13.45 -5.96
CA LEU A 63 4.75 12.41 -4.93
C LEU A 63 3.32 11.99 -4.54
N MET A 64 2.43 12.95 -4.28
CA MET A 64 1.03 12.66 -3.93
C MET A 64 0.29 11.91 -5.03
N GLN A 65 0.53 12.25 -6.30
CA GLN A 65 -0.03 11.51 -7.44
C GLN A 65 0.49 10.06 -7.49
N GLN A 66 1.79 9.85 -7.23
CA GLN A 66 2.37 8.50 -7.22
C GLN A 66 1.84 7.66 -6.05
N LEU A 67 1.66 8.25 -4.86
CA LEU A 67 1.05 7.59 -3.71
C LEU A 67 -0.42 7.22 -4.00
N ALA A 68 -1.18 8.12 -4.63
CA ALA A 68 -2.56 7.86 -5.04
C ALA A 68 -2.65 6.74 -6.09
N ALA A 69 -1.75 6.71 -7.07
CA ALA A 69 -1.66 5.64 -8.05
C ALA A 69 -1.37 4.27 -7.39
N ALA A 70 -0.46 4.23 -6.41
CA ALA A 70 -0.17 3.01 -5.66
C ALA A 70 -1.38 2.52 -4.85
N ARG A 71 -2.15 3.45 -4.26
CA ARG A 71 -3.43 3.17 -3.59
C ARG A 71 -4.46 2.56 -4.54
N GLU A 72 -4.62 3.12 -5.74
CA GLU A 72 -5.52 2.60 -6.77
C GLU A 72 -5.09 1.22 -7.25
N ALA A 73 -3.78 1.02 -7.49
CA ALA A 73 -3.22 -0.28 -7.85
C ALA A 73 -3.45 -1.33 -6.76
N ALA A 74 -3.40 -0.94 -5.48
CA ALA A 74 -3.74 -1.82 -4.37
C ALA A 74 -5.24 -2.17 -4.38
N GLN A 75 -6.12 -1.21 -4.67
CA GLN A 75 -7.57 -1.39 -4.73
C GLN A 75 -8.01 -2.32 -5.88
N GLY A 76 -7.28 -2.31 -7.00
CA GLY A 76 -7.53 -3.22 -8.13
C GLY A 76 -7.20 -4.69 -7.87
N ARG A 77 -6.65 -5.05 -6.71
CA ARG A 77 -6.25 -6.41 -6.36
C ARG A 77 -7.22 -7.04 -5.37
N VAL A 78 -7.59 -8.30 -5.62
CA VAL A 78 -8.48 -9.08 -4.73
C VAL A 78 -7.89 -9.18 -3.32
N GLY A 79 -8.72 -8.98 -2.29
CA GLY A 79 -8.34 -9.15 -0.89
C GLY A 79 -7.45 -8.04 -0.30
N ASN A 80 -7.16 -6.96 -1.05
CA ASN A 80 -6.21 -5.93 -0.63
C ASN A 80 -6.80 -4.79 0.22
N GLY A 81 -7.97 -4.97 0.86
CA GLY A 81 -8.62 -3.93 1.66
C GLY A 81 -7.70 -3.29 2.71
N THR A 82 -6.90 -4.09 3.41
CA THR A 82 -5.91 -3.59 4.37
C THR A 82 -4.81 -2.76 3.71
N ALA A 83 -4.32 -3.15 2.54
CA ALA A 83 -3.31 -2.36 1.81
C ALA A 83 -3.88 -1.01 1.35
N VAL A 84 -5.14 -0.98 0.91
CA VAL A 84 -5.83 0.28 0.58
C VAL A 84 -5.96 1.17 1.81
N ALA A 85 -6.34 0.61 2.96
CA ALA A 85 -6.43 1.36 4.21
C ALA A 85 -5.08 1.94 4.64
N GLN A 86 -3.98 1.17 4.52
CA GLN A 86 -2.63 1.67 4.78
C GLN A 86 -2.27 2.85 3.87
N TRP A 87 -2.56 2.76 2.57
CA TRP A 87 -2.33 3.87 1.66
C TRP A 87 -3.18 5.11 1.98
N ASN A 88 -4.42 4.93 2.42
CA ASN A 88 -5.26 6.04 2.84
C ASN A 88 -4.64 6.77 4.04
N LEU A 89 -4.05 6.06 5.01
CA LEU A 89 -3.31 6.68 6.12
C LEU A 89 -2.08 7.47 5.63
N MET A 90 -1.36 6.95 4.62
CA MET A 90 -0.21 7.65 4.03
C MET A 90 -0.61 8.96 3.34
N LEU A 91 -1.79 8.98 2.73
CA LEU A 91 -2.35 10.09 1.95
C LEU A 91 -3.10 11.12 2.79
N ASP A 92 -3.47 10.77 4.02
CA ASP A 92 -4.29 11.61 4.88
C ASP A 92 -3.58 12.95 5.19
N ALA A 93 -4.20 14.05 4.77
CA ALA A 93 -3.71 15.40 4.95
C ALA A 93 -3.87 15.90 6.40
N GLU A 94 -4.76 15.28 7.18
CA GLU A 94 -4.96 15.59 8.60
C GLU A 94 -4.13 14.66 9.51
N GLY A 95 -3.50 13.64 8.92
CA GLY A 95 -2.67 12.66 9.62
C GLY A 95 -1.26 13.15 9.94
N HIS A 96 -0.37 12.20 10.24
CA HIS A 96 1.03 12.47 10.59
C HIS A 96 2.04 11.80 9.65
N LEU A 97 1.56 11.18 8.57
CA LEU A 97 2.38 10.53 7.55
C LEU A 97 2.65 11.51 6.41
N VAL A 98 2.81 11.02 5.18
CA VAL A 98 3.25 11.86 4.06
C VAL A 98 2.26 12.97 3.75
N GLY A 99 0.95 12.67 3.68
CA GLY A 99 -0.09 13.68 3.44
C GLY A 99 -0.06 14.82 4.45
N GLY A 100 -0.11 14.50 5.74
CA GLY A 100 -0.08 15.48 6.81
C GLY A 100 1.23 16.25 6.91
N PHE A 101 2.37 15.60 6.66
CA PHE A 101 3.65 16.30 6.59
C PHE A 101 3.67 17.35 5.48
N LEU A 102 3.22 16.99 4.27
CA LEU A 102 3.18 17.92 3.14
C LEU A 102 2.17 19.04 3.36
N SER A 103 1.00 18.74 3.94
CA SER A 103 0.00 19.74 4.31
C SER A 103 0.58 20.76 5.31
N ARG A 104 1.28 20.28 6.33
CA ARG A 104 1.93 21.16 7.30
C ARG A 104 3.05 21.99 6.67
N TRP A 105 3.91 21.37 5.85
CA TRP A 105 4.97 22.10 5.17
C TRP A 105 4.42 23.18 4.24
N GLN A 106 3.32 22.90 3.55
CA GLN A 106 2.62 23.89 2.72
C GLN A 106 2.10 25.07 3.55
N ALA A 107 1.52 24.81 4.73
CA ALA A 107 1.00 25.86 5.61
C ALA A 107 2.10 26.70 6.27
N ASP A 108 3.13 26.04 6.81
CA ASP A 108 4.21 26.69 7.57
C ASP A 108 5.33 27.24 6.64
N THR A 109 5.29 26.91 5.34
CA THR A 109 6.29 27.19 4.29
C THR A 109 7.65 26.53 4.52
N THR A 110 8.14 26.46 5.75
CA THR A 110 9.35 25.73 6.17
C THR A 110 9.09 25.01 7.49
N LEU A 111 9.90 23.98 7.77
CA LEU A 111 9.79 23.16 8.97
C LEU A 111 11.14 23.10 9.69
N ARG A 112 11.09 22.89 11.01
CA ARG A 112 12.31 22.81 11.84
C ARG A 112 12.98 21.43 11.69
N PRO A 113 14.33 21.35 11.69
CA PRO A 113 15.07 20.09 11.55
C PRO A 113 14.60 18.97 12.46
N ALA A 114 14.35 19.27 13.74
CA ALA A 114 13.91 18.28 14.73
C ALA A 114 12.53 17.68 14.40
N PHE A 115 11.61 18.49 13.84
CA PHE A 115 10.31 17.99 13.39
C PHE A 115 10.46 17.12 12.14
N ILE A 116 11.30 17.57 11.19
CA ILE A 116 11.57 16.83 9.95
C ILE A 116 12.11 15.44 10.26
N ALA A 117 13.11 15.34 11.14
CA ALA A 117 13.70 14.06 11.54
C ALA A 117 12.66 13.10 12.14
N GLN A 118 11.87 13.56 13.11
CA GLN A 118 10.84 12.72 13.74
C GLN A 118 9.75 12.28 12.76
N ALA A 119 9.34 13.17 11.84
CA ALA A 119 8.36 12.84 10.82
C ALA A 119 8.91 11.81 9.82
N ILE A 120 10.19 11.93 9.43
CA ILE A 120 10.86 10.96 8.59
C ILE A 120 10.88 9.58 9.27
N ASP A 121 11.27 9.50 10.54
CA ASP A 121 11.29 8.23 11.29
C ASP A 121 9.91 7.54 11.27
N LEU A 122 8.84 8.31 11.48
CA LEU A 122 7.47 7.81 11.45
C LEU A 122 7.05 7.32 10.06
N VAL A 123 7.38 8.08 9.01
CA VAL A 123 7.09 7.71 7.62
C VAL A 123 7.87 6.46 7.21
N GLU A 124 9.16 6.36 7.56
CA GLU A 124 9.97 5.17 7.28
C GLU A 124 9.43 3.93 7.98
N ALA A 125 9.07 4.04 9.26
CA ALA A 125 8.45 2.95 10.01
C ALA A 125 7.11 2.50 9.39
N SER A 126 6.32 3.45 8.89
CA SER A 126 5.03 3.17 8.24
C SER A 126 5.23 2.42 6.91
N PHE A 127 6.18 2.85 6.08
CA PHE A 127 6.54 2.11 4.87
C PHE A 127 7.09 0.72 5.19
N ALA A 128 7.92 0.58 6.23
CA ALA A 128 8.43 -0.72 6.66
C ALA A 128 7.30 -1.68 7.09
N ALA A 129 6.29 -1.17 7.79
CA ALA A 129 5.10 -1.96 8.14
C ALA A 129 4.30 -2.42 6.91
N MET A 130 4.16 -1.55 5.90
CA MET A 130 3.51 -1.90 4.63
C MET A 130 4.32 -2.93 3.83
N GLU A 131 5.65 -2.80 3.79
CA GLU A 131 6.55 -3.77 3.16
C GLU A 131 6.46 -5.14 3.85
N ALA A 132 6.46 -5.17 5.19
CA ALA A 132 6.30 -6.40 5.97
C ALA A 132 4.93 -7.05 5.72
N PHE A 133 3.87 -6.27 5.63
CA PHE A 133 2.54 -6.76 5.28
C PHE A 133 2.49 -7.38 3.88
N GLU A 134 3.12 -6.76 2.88
CA GLU A 134 3.17 -7.31 1.53
C GLU A 134 3.97 -8.62 1.50
N LEU A 135 5.09 -8.71 2.22
CA LEU A 135 5.91 -9.94 2.30
C LEU A 135 5.18 -11.08 3.02
N ALA A 136 4.38 -10.78 4.03
CA ALA A 136 3.60 -11.79 4.76
C ALA A 136 2.62 -12.57 3.85
N LYS A 137 2.21 -11.98 2.71
CA LYS A 137 1.33 -12.64 1.72
C LYS A 137 1.99 -13.82 0.99
N ILE A 138 3.30 -13.99 1.07
CA ILE A 138 4.00 -15.14 0.45
C ILE A 138 3.58 -16.47 1.10
N GLY A 139 3.34 -16.46 2.41
CA GLY A 139 2.97 -17.66 3.19
C GLY A 139 1.48 -17.76 3.53
N ALA A 140 0.64 -16.84 3.06
CA ALA A 140 -0.78 -16.82 3.39
C ALA A 140 -1.54 -17.93 2.65
N PRO A 141 -2.51 -18.62 3.31
CA PRO A 141 -3.39 -19.55 2.62
C PRO A 141 -4.16 -18.83 1.50
N LYS A 142 -4.20 -19.46 0.33
CA LYS A 142 -4.91 -18.97 -0.87
C LYS A 142 -6.28 -19.60 -0.98
#